data_AF-A0A2L0UFE2-F1
#
_entry.id   AF-A0A2L0UFE2-F1
#
_cell.length_a   1.000
_cell.length_b   1.000
_cell.length_c   1.000
_cell.angle_alpha   90.00
_cell.angle_beta   90.00
_cell.angle_gamma   90.00
#
_symmetry.space_group_name_H-M   'P 1'
#
loop_
_entity.id
_entity.type
_entity.pdbx_description
1 polymer ?
#
loop_
_entity_poly.entity_id
_entity_poly.type
_entity_poly.pdbx_seq_one_letter_code
_entity_poly.pdbx_strand_id
1 'polypeptide(L)'
;EALAEFHELTISGRHRTRGGMDVAIGLLESSFGAERAAGVVGRLASTAAGRSFDFLDSVEAGQIQTVLEGELPQTIALVLAHLKPERASAVLAGLNPSSRTDVAQCIATMGSATPEAVSVVADTIKIRAGGVAAPRHGISAIGGIQPLVDIINRADVLTERELLDGLEDRDPALAEEVRARMLTFADIVNLERRDVQQVLRGIDSAVLALAMKGAAEAVVTVIRANVSERNREILDDEIRGVGPVRISQVEEARAEVVRAIRDLEAQGVITIQRGDEDEYVD
;
A
#
# COMPACT_ATOMS: atom_id res chain seq x y z
N GLU A 1 42.23 -26.42 28.72
CA GLU A 1 41.94 -26.98 27.39
C GLU A 1 40.90 -26.17 26.61
N ALA A 2 39.64 -26.08 27.06
CA ALA A 2 38.57 -25.40 26.30
C ALA A 2 38.86 -23.92 25.93
N LEU A 3 39.57 -23.17 26.79
CA LEU A 3 39.96 -21.78 26.52
C LEU A 3 41.06 -21.65 25.47
N ALA A 4 41.94 -22.65 25.34
CA ALA A 4 42.98 -22.66 24.32
C ALA A 4 42.39 -23.04 22.96
N GLU A 5 41.45 -23.99 22.94
CA GLU A 5 40.70 -24.38 21.74
C GLU A 5 39.84 -23.22 21.19
N PHE A 6 39.19 -22.44 22.06
CA PHE A 6 38.42 -21.26 21.68
C PHE A 6 39.29 -20.12 21.12
N HIS A 7 40.50 -19.96 21.67
CA HIS A 7 41.47 -18.97 21.21
C HIS A 7 42.05 -19.34 19.82
N GLU A 8 42.26 -20.61 19.55
CA GLU A 8 42.73 -21.09 18.24
C GLU A 8 41.65 -20.95 17.16
N LEU A 9 40.39 -21.23 17.51
CA LEU A 9 39.22 -21.02 16.65
C LEU A 9 39.00 -19.55 16.27
N THR A 10 39.27 -18.60 17.18
CA THR A 10 39.08 -17.16 16.92
C THR A 10 40.23 -16.54 16.13
N ILE A 11 41.47 -17.04 16.26
CA ILE A 11 42.64 -16.53 15.52
C ILE A 11 42.69 -17.02 14.06
N SER A 12 42.16 -18.21 13.76
CA SER A 12 42.28 -18.80 12.42
C SER A 12 41.48 -18.08 11.31
N GLY A 13 40.63 -17.10 11.64
CA GLY A 13 39.94 -16.22 10.67
C GLY A 13 39.00 -16.92 9.68
N ARG A 14 38.87 -18.24 9.73
CA ARG A 14 38.00 -19.02 8.86
C ARG A 14 36.67 -19.23 9.54
N HIS A 15 35.74 -18.34 9.26
CA HIS A 15 34.35 -18.74 9.19
C HIS A 15 34.25 -19.85 8.13
N ARG A 16 34.46 -21.12 8.51
CA ARG A 16 33.93 -22.22 7.73
C ARG A 16 32.41 -22.11 7.87
N THR A 17 31.78 -21.45 6.92
CA THR A 17 30.37 -21.68 6.60
C THR A 17 30.18 -23.19 6.55
N ARG A 18 29.55 -23.74 7.59
CA ARG A 18 29.38 -25.18 7.81
C ARG A 18 28.21 -25.71 6.97
N GLY A 19 28.14 -25.25 5.73
CA GLY A 19 27.02 -25.45 4.83
C GLY A 19 27.31 -24.80 3.49
N GLY A 20 26.94 -25.51 2.42
CA GLY A 20 27.18 -25.14 1.04
C GLY A 20 26.95 -26.33 0.11
N MET A 21 26.75 -26.06 -1.17
CA MET A 21 26.50 -27.09 -2.19
C MET A 21 27.61 -28.15 -2.17
N ASP A 22 28.88 -27.75 -2.00
CA ASP A 22 30.04 -28.65 -1.99
C ASP A 22 30.04 -29.65 -0.83
N VAL A 23 29.58 -29.22 0.35
CA VAL A 23 29.47 -30.08 1.54
C VAL A 23 28.30 -31.07 1.37
N ALA A 24 27.19 -30.61 0.79
CA ALA A 24 26.04 -31.45 0.48
C ALA A 24 26.37 -32.50 -0.60
N ILE A 25 27.13 -32.11 -1.63
CA ILE A 25 27.63 -33.01 -2.69
C ILE A 25 28.53 -34.09 -2.08
N GLY A 26 29.52 -33.72 -1.25
CA GLY A 26 30.41 -34.70 -0.61
C GLY A 26 29.67 -35.69 0.33
N LEU A 27 28.61 -35.24 1.00
CA LEU A 27 27.75 -36.11 1.82
C LEU A 27 26.88 -37.05 0.96
N LEU A 28 26.37 -36.57 -0.17
CA LEU A 28 25.61 -37.39 -1.11
C LEU A 28 26.50 -38.44 -1.79
N GLU A 29 27.71 -38.08 -2.19
CA GLU A 29 28.68 -38.99 -2.81
C GLU A 29 29.10 -40.11 -1.86
N SER A 30 29.36 -39.78 -0.59
CA SER A 30 29.70 -40.76 0.44
C SER A 30 28.53 -41.67 0.84
N SER A 31 27.29 -41.20 0.72
CA SER A 31 26.10 -41.96 1.12
C SER A 31 25.50 -42.81 -0.01
N PHE A 32 25.57 -42.35 -1.27
CA PHE A 32 24.87 -42.96 -2.41
C PHE A 32 25.77 -43.35 -3.58
N GLY A 33 27.06 -43.01 -3.53
CA GLY A 33 28.02 -43.20 -4.62
C GLY A 33 27.99 -42.07 -5.65
N ALA A 34 29.13 -41.80 -6.30
CA ALA A 34 29.34 -40.66 -7.19
C ALA A 34 28.29 -40.54 -8.32
N GLU A 35 27.93 -41.67 -8.95
CA GLU A 35 26.98 -41.69 -10.07
C GLU A 35 25.55 -41.29 -9.66
N ARG A 36 25.07 -41.77 -8.50
CA ARG A 36 23.73 -41.44 -8.00
C ARG A 36 23.68 -40.04 -7.40
N ALA A 37 24.75 -39.62 -6.73
CA ALA A 37 24.88 -38.26 -6.21
C ALA A 37 24.83 -37.23 -7.35
N ALA A 38 25.60 -37.44 -8.43
CA ALA A 38 25.56 -36.59 -9.62
C ALA A 38 24.15 -36.52 -10.23
N GLY A 39 23.43 -37.65 -10.31
CA GLY A 39 22.05 -37.68 -10.80
C GLY A 39 21.05 -36.92 -9.92
N VAL A 40 21.20 -36.97 -8.59
CA VAL A 40 20.35 -36.20 -7.66
C VAL A 40 20.65 -34.70 -7.76
N VAL A 41 21.93 -34.33 -7.79
CA VAL A 41 22.38 -32.94 -7.92
C VAL A 41 21.91 -32.34 -9.24
N GLY A 42 22.03 -33.07 -10.35
CA GLY A 42 21.54 -32.61 -11.66
C GLY A 42 20.02 -32.39 -11.71
N ARG A 43 19.23 -33.25 -11.05
CA ARG A 43 17.77 -33.04 -10.92
C ARG A 43 17.42 -31.83 -10.06
N LEU A 44 18.17 -31.58 -8.99
CA LEU A 44 17.98 -30.40 -8.15
C LEU A 44 18.36 -29.12 -8.90
N ALA A 45 19.50 -29.12 -9.62
CA ALA A 45 19.96 -27.98 -10.40
C ALA A 45 18.98 -27.62 -11.53
N SER A 46 18.43 -28.61 -12.24
CA SER A 46 17.41 -28.37 -13.27
C SER A 46 16.09 -27.84 -12.70
N THR A 47 15.66 -28.34 -11.53
CA THR A 47 14.46 -27.82 -10.84
C THR A 47 14.68 -26.39 -10.35
N ALA A 48 15.87 -26.09 -9.83
CA ALA A 48 16.22 -24.74 -9.37
C ALA A 48 16.33 -23.76 -10.53
N ALA A 49 16.93 -24.15 -11.66
CA ALA A 49 17.01 -23.35 -12.88
C ALA A 49 15.62 -22.97 -13.41
N GLY A 50 14.67 -23.92 -13.37
CA GLY A 50 13.27 -23.65 -13.75
C GLY A 50 12.56 -22.63 -12.85
N ARG A 51 13.07 -22.38 -11.64
CA ARG A 51 12.56 -21.39 -10.67
C ARG A 51 13.43 -20.14 -10.56
N SER A 52 14.51 -20.06 -11.33
CA SER A 52 15.48 -18.97 -11.24
C SER A 52 14.86 -17.60 -11.53
N PHE A 53 13.76 -17.55 -12.28
CA PHE A 53 13.03 -16.32 -12.63
C PHE A 53 11.73 -16.09 -11.85
N ASP A 54 11.40 -16.90 -10.85
CA ASP A 54 10.16 -16.77 -10.06
C ASP A 54 10.03 -15.38 -9.39
N PHE A 55 11.14 -14.68 -9.16
CA PHE A 55 11.12 -13.32 -8.61
C PHE A 55 10.49 -12.28 -9.55
N LEU A 56 10.34 -12.60 -10.85
CA LEU A 56 9.67 -11.75 -11.83
C LEU A 56 8.16 -11.98 -11.88
N ASP A 57 7.64 -13.00 -11.17
CA ASP A 57 6.21 -13.33 -11.22
C ASP A 57 5.30 -12.30 -10.52
N SER A 58 5.86 -11.48 -9.63
CA SER A 58 5.17 -10.37 -8.98
C SER A 58 5.49 -9.01 -9.62
N VAL A 59 6.34 -8.97 -10.66
CA VAL A 59 6.79 -7.73 -11.29
C VAL A 59 5.90 -7.40 -12.50
N GLU A 60 5.56 -6.13 -12.66
CA GLU A 60 4.75 -5.66 -13.78
C GLU A 60 5.54 -5.68 -15.10
N ALA A 61 4.87 -5.92 -16.23
CA ALA A 61 5.51 -6.06 -17.53
C ALA A 61 6.37 -4.85 -17.92
N GLY A 62 5.92 -3.61 -17.61
CA GLY A 62 6.70 -2.40 -17.87
C GLY A 62 7.99 -2.28 -17.05
N GLN A 63 7.98 -2.78 -15.82
CA GLN A 63 9.18 -2.84 -14.99
C GLN A 63 10.15 -3.91 -15.51
N ILE A 64 9.64 -5.06 -15.95
CA ILE A 64 10.45 -6.10 -16.60
C ILE A 64 11.09 -5.55 -17.88
N GLN A 65 10.35 -4.80 -18.70
CA GLN A 65 10.91 -4.15 -19.90
C GLN A 65 12.08 -3.22 -19.55
N THR A 66 11.93 -2.40 -18.51
CA THR A 66 13.00 -1.50 -18.02
C THR A 66 14.24 -2.29 -17.57
N VAL A 67 14.06 -3.42 -16.87
CA VAL A 67 15.19 -4.26 -16.42
C VAL A 67 15.93 -4.90 -17.59
N LEU A 68 15.20 -5.23 -18.66
CA LEU A 68 15.71 -5.87 -19.88
C LEU A 68 16.21 -4.87 -20.92
N GLU A 69 16.13 -3.57 -20.65
CA GLU A 69 16.60 -2.54 -21.56
C GLU A 69 18.13 -2.63 -21.73
N GLY A 70 18.58 -2.66 -22.99
CA GLY A 70 20.01 -2.81 -23.33
C GLY A 70 20.55 -4.24 -23.29
N GLU A 71 19.72 -5.24 -22.98
CA GLU A 71 20.12 -6.66 -23.04
C GLU A 71 20.10 -7.22 -24.46
N LEU A 72 20.88 -8.29 -24.68
CA LEU A 72 20.93 -8.99 -25.96
C LEU A 72 19.62 -9.78 -26.21
N PRO A 73 19.19 -9.94 -27.47
CA PRO A 73 17.97 -10.69 -27.80
C PRO A 73 17.92 -12.11 -27.22
N GLN A 74 19.07 -12.78 -27.12
CA GLN A 74 19.18 -14.12 -26.51
C GLN A 74 18.91 -14.10 -25.00
N THR A 75 19.38 -13.09 -24.29
CA THR A 75 19.12 -12.91 -22.85
C THR A 75 17.65 -12.64 -22.60
N ILE A 76 17.06 -11.71 -23.37
CA ILE A 76 15.63 -11.39 -23.28
C ILE A 76 14.79 -12.64 -23.57
N ALA A 77 15.11 -13.38 -24.64
CA ALA A 77 14.45 -14.63 -24.98
C ALA A 77 14.51 -15.66 -23.85
N LEU A 78 15.68 -15.81 -23.20
CA LEU A 78 15.85 -16.73 -22.08
C LEU A 78 14.96 -16.36 -20.89
N VAL A 79 14.86 -15.07 -20.57
CA VAL A 79 13.98 -14.58 -19.51
C VAL A 79 12.51 -14.83 -19.87
N LEU A 80 12.07 -14.43 -21.07
CA LEU A 80 10.69 -14.60 -21.51
C LEU A 80 10.25 -16.06 -21.57
N ALA A 81 11.15 -16.98 -21.93
CA ALA A 81 10.88 -18.42 -21.95
C ALA A 81 10.58 -19.02 -20.56
N HIS A 82 10.96 -18.33 -19.48
CA HIS A 82 10.69 -18.74 -18.09
C HIS A 82 9.56 -17.94 -17.44
N LEU A 83 8.90 -17.02 -18.16
CA LEU A 83 7.73 -16.30 -17.68
C LEU A 83 6.43 -16.98 -18.13
N LYS A 84 5.33 -16.67 -17.44
CA LYS A 84 3.98 -17.05 -17.90
C LYS A 84 3.66 -16.42 -19.26
N PRO A 85 2.98 -17.13 -20.18
CA PRO A 85 2.73 -16.64 -21.54
C PRO A 85 2.08 -15.24 -21.61
N GLU A 86 1.16 -14.95 -20.70
CA GLU A 86 0.45 -13.66 -20.63
C GLU A 86 1.43 -12.51 -20.34
N ARG A 87 2.33 -12.73 -19.39
CA ARG A 87 3.34 -11.75 -19.01
C ARG A 87 4.43 -11.62 -20.06
N ALA A 88 4.89 -12.74 -20.63
CA ALA A 88 5.86 -12.73 -21.71
C ALA A 88 5.34 -11.96 -22.93
N SER A 89 4.06 -12.15 -23.28
CA SER A 89 3.38 -11.41 -24.34
C SER A 89 3.36 -9.90 -24.08
N ALA A 90 2.98 -9.49 -22.87
CA ALA A 90 2.95 -8.08 -22.48
C ALA A 90 4.35 -7.43 -22.51
N VAL A 91 5.40 -8.15 -22.08
CA VAL A 91 6.79 -7.67 -22.17
C VAL A 91 7.22 -7.52 -23.63
N LEU A 92 6.98 -8.55 -24.46
CA LEU A 92 7.32 -8.56 -25.88
C LEU A 92 6.62 -7.42 -26.66
N ALA A 93 5.38 -7.09 -26.31
CA ALA A 93 4.60 -6.01 -26.91
C ALA A 93 5.17 -4.60 -26.67
N GLY A 94 5.90 -4.40 -25.57
CA GLY A 94 6.55 -3.12 -25.27
C GLY A 94 7.96 -2.97 -25.83
N LEU A 95 8.56 -4.03 -26.39
CA LEU A 95 9.86 -3.94 -27.06
C LEU A 95 9.75 -3.19 -28.38
N ASN A 96 10.83 -2.52 -28.80
CA ASN A 96 10.92 -1.89 -30.11
C ASN A 96 10.71 -2.93 -31.24
N PRO A 97 10.20 -2.52 -32.42
CA PRO A 97 9.81 -3.46 -33.48
C PRO A 97 10.94 -4.38 -33.98
N SER A 98 12.17 -3.87 -34.08
CA SER A 98 13.34 -4.65 -34.50
C SER A 98 13.71 -5.73 -33.48
N SER A 99 13.90 -5.33 -32.22
CA SER A 99 14.28 -6.25 -31.13
C SER A 99 13.18 -7.27 -30.84
N ARG A 100 11.90 -6.91 -31.02
CA ARG A 100 10.77 -7.83 -30.86
C ARG A 100 10.88 -9.04 -31.79
N THR A 101 11.24 -8.80 -33.04
CA THR A 101 11.38 -9.84 -34.06
C THR A 101 12.59 -10.73 -33.76
N ASP A 102 13.72 -10.12 -33.39
CA ASP A 102 14.95 -10.84 -33.03
C ASP A 102 14.75 -11.73 -31.79
N VAL A 103 14.05 -11.21 -30.76
CA VAL A 103 13.71 -11.95 -29.54
C VAL A 103 12.76 -13.11 -29.86
N ALA A 104 11.73 -12.89 -30.67
CA ALA A 104 10.80 -13.95 -31.07
C ALA A 104 11.52 -15.07 -31.86
N GLN A 105 12.44 -14.70 -32.76
CA GLN A 105 13.27 -15.68 -33.47
C GLN A 105 14.18 -16.43 -32.49
N CYS A 106 14.79 -15.76 -31.51
CA CYS A 106 15.59 -16.41 -30.47
C CYS A 106 14.77 -17.42 -29.67
N ILE A 107 13.56 -17.05 -29.20
CA ILE A 107 12.67 -17.99 -28.48
C ILE A 107 12.33 -19.21 -29.35
N ALA A 108 12.09 -19.02 -30.64
CA ALA A 108 11.72 -20.10 -31.56
C ALA A 108 12.90 -21.04 -31.93
N THR A 109 14.14 -20.55 -31.85
CA THR A 109 15.33 -21.25 -32.37
C THR A 109 16.38 -21.60 -31.32
N MET A 110 16.25 -21.08 -30.10
CA MET A 110 17.22 -21.34 -29.03
C MET A 110 17.17 -22.80 -28.58
N GLY A 111 18.35 -23.40 -28.41
CA GLY A 111 18.50 -24.71 -27.79
C GLY A 111 18.39 -24.65 -26.26
N SER A 112 18.59 -25.78 -25.60
CA SER A 112 18.62 -25.86 -24.14
C SER A 112 19.82 -25.10 -23.58
N ALA A 113 19.58 -24.11 -22.70
CA ALA A 113 20.62 -23.50 -21.88
C ALA A 113 21.01 -24.42 -20.71
N THR A 114 22.28 -24.37 -20.28
CA THR A 114 22.70 -25.13 -19.09
C THR A 114 22.14 -24.47 -17.82
N PRO A 115 21.81 -25.25 -16.77
CA PRO A 115 21.32 -24.71 -15.49
C PRO A 115 22.22 -23.61 -14.92
N GLU A 116 23.54 -23.74 -15.08
CA GLU A 116 24.53 -22.78 -14.61
C GLU A 116 24.41 -21.45 -15.38
N ALA A 117 24.26 -21.51 -16.69
CA ALA A 117 24.09 -20.31 -17.51
C ALA A 117 22.77 -19.59 -17.19
N VAL A 118 21.69 -20.35 -16.96
CA VAL A 118 20.40 -19.81 -16.52
C VAL A 118 20.54 -19.10 -15.18
N SER A 119 21.23 -19.71 -14.22
CA SER A 119 21.44 -19.11 -12.89
C SER A 119 22.23 -17.81 -12.95
N VAL A 120 23.32 -17.77 -13.75
CA VAL A 120 24.15 -16.56 -13.90
C VAL A 120 23.35 -15.40 -14.48
N VAL A 121 22.54 -15.68 -15.52
CA VAL A 121 21.66 -14.67 -16.10
C VAL A 121 20.61 -14.23 -15.08
N ALA A 122 19.97 -15.17 -14.40
CA ALA A 122 18.95 -14.86 -13.40
C ALA A 122 19.48 -14.01 -12.25
N ASP A 123 20.68 -14.30 -11.73
CA ASP A 123 21.31 -13.49 -10.67
C ASP A 123 21.63 -12.07 -11.15
N THR A 124 22.12 -11.94 -12.38
CA THR A 124 22.40 -10.63 -13.00
C THR A 124 21.11 -9.81 -13.15
N ILE A 125 20.05 -10.44 -13.67
CA ILE A 125 18.73 -9.82 -13.81
C ILE A 125 18.14 -9.51 -12.43
N LYS A 126 18.34 -10.36 -11.43
CA LYS A 126 17.85 -10.15 -10.06
C LYS A 126 18.51 -8.97 -9.37
N ILE A 127 19.81 -8.73 -9.58
CA ILE A 127 20.50 -7.54 -9.06
C ILE A 127 19.94 -6.27 -9.70
N ARG A 128 19.75 -6.27 -11.02
CA ARG A 128 19.16 -5.13 -11.73
C ARG A 128 17.70 -4.93 -11.36
N ALA A 129 16.93 -6.00 -11.28
CA ALA A 129 15.57 -6.01 -10.80
C ALA A 129 15.50 -5.52 -9.36
N GLY A 130 16.44 -5.87 -8.47
CA GLY A 130 16.51 -5.31 -7.11
C GLY A 130 16.75 -3.81 -7.09
N GLY A 131 17.53 -3.28 -8.04
CA GLY A 131 17.71 -1.83 -8.25
C GLY A 131 16.51 -1.13 -8.91
N VAL A 132 15.58 -1.88 -9.51
CA VAL A 132 14.35 -1.39 -10.16
C VAL A 132 13.08 -1.69 -9.31
N ALA A 133 13.17 -2.68 -8.41
CA ALA A 133 12.18 -3.12 -7.43
C ALA A 133 12.38 -2.45 -6.07
N ALA A 134 13.47 -1.71 -5.88
CA ALA A 134 13.38 -0.47 -5.10
C ALA A 134 12.32 0.36 -5.83
N PRO A 135 11.13 0.54 -5.26
CA PRO A 135 9.97 0.88 -6.03
C PRO A 135 10.18 2.28 -6.59
N ARG A 136 10.61 2.33 -7.85
CA ARG A 136 10.19 3.39 -8.75
C ARG A 136 8.71 3.12 -8.94
N HIS A 137 7.94 3.46 -7.91
CA HIS A 137 6.55 3.80 -8.07
C HIS A 137 6.55 4.67 -9.33
N GLY A 138 5.96 4.16 -10.42
CA GLY A 138 5.32 5.09 -11.34
C GLY A 138 4.53 6.00 -10.43
N ILE A 139 4.72 7.31 -10.54
CA ILE A 139 4.26 8.36 -9.63
C ILE A 139 2.82 8.06 -9.18
N SER A 140 2.68 7.19 -8.18
CA SER A 140 1.54 7.12 -7.31
C SER A 140 1.92 8.22 -6.38
N ALA A 141 1.32 9.39 -6.57
CA ALA A 141 1.63 10.55 -5.78
C ALA A 141 1.54 10.11 -4.31
N ILE A 142 2.70 9.91 -3.67
CA ILE A 142 2.80 9.54 -2.24
C ILE A 142 2.29 10.72 -1.39
N GLY A 143 2.09 11.88 -2.02
CA GLY A 143 1.35 13.02 -1.48
C GLY A 143 0.18 13.40 -2.39
N GLY A 144 -0.41 14.55 -2.08
CA GLY A 144 -1.63 15.02 -2.70
C GLY A 144 -2.57 15.52 -1.62
N ILE A 145 -3.66 16.14 -2.06
CA ILE A 145 -4.57 16.81 -1.14
C ILE A 145 -5.34 15.79 -0.32
N GLN A 146 -5.75 14.66 -0.92
CA GLN A 146 -6.50 13.63 -0.20
C GLN A 146 -5.72 12.99 0.95
N PRO A 147 -4.47 12.50 0.78
CA PRO A 147 -3.68 12.00 1.90
C PRO A 147 -3.44 13.06 3.00
N LEU A 148 -3.23 14.33 2.62
CA LEU A 148 -3.05 15.41 3.58
C LEU A 148 -4.34 15.67 4.38
N VAL A 149 -5.49 15.74 3.70
CA VAL A 149 -6.81 15.84 4.32
C VAL A 149 -7.01 14.67 5.29
N ASP A 150 -6.73 13.43 4.89
CA ASP A 150 -6.92 12.25 5.74
C ASP A 150 -6.02 12.23 6.99
N ILE A 151 -4.84 12.84 6.91
CA ILE A 151 -3.93 13.05 8.05
C ILE A 151 -4.46 14.15 8.97
N ILE A 152 -4.80 15.32 8.42
CA ILE A 152 -5.31 16.48 9.18
C ILE A 152 -6.55 16.08 9.97
N ASN A 153 -7.48 15.34 9.36
CA ASN A 153 -8.73 14.94 10.01
C ASN A 153 -8.58 13.90 11.12
N ARG A 154 -7.40 13.28 11.24
CA ARG A 154 -7.06 12.39 12.37
C ARG A 154 -6.24 13.11 13.45
N ALA A 155 -5.77 14.33 13.18
CA ALA A 155 -5.07 15.13 14.14
C ALA A 155 -6.05 15.73 15.16
N ASP A 156 -5.51 16.28 16.25
CA ASP A 156 -6.30 17.08 17.18
C ASP A 156 -6.60 18.48 16.61
N VAL A 157 -7.62 19.14 17.17
CA VAL A 157 -8.13 20.45 16.69
C VAL A 157 -7.04 21.53 16.68
N LEU A 158 -6.09 21.48 17.62
CA LEU A 158 -5.01 22.47 17.67
C LEU A 158 -4.01 22.24 16.53
N THR A 159 -3.59 21.01 16.30
CA THR A 159 -2.72 20.63 15.18
C THR A 159 -3.36 20.92 13.82
N GLU A 160 -4.65 20.62 13.65
CA GLU A 160 -5.42 20.95 12.44
C GLU A 160 -5.35 22.45 12.14
N ARG A 161 -5.63 23.29 13.14
CA ARG A 161 -5.64 24.74 12.97
C ARG A 161 -4.25 25.28 12.64
N GLU A 162 -3.23 24.86 13.38
CA GLU A 162 -1.85 25.31 13.13
C GLU A 162 -1.35 24.90 11.74
N LEU A 163 -1.73 23.72 11.25
CA LEU A 163 -1.39 23.26 9.90
C LEU A 163 -2.11 24.07 8.82
N LEU A 164 -3.41 24.33 8.97
CA LEU A 164 -4.18 25.11 8.01
C LEU A 164 -3.75 26.58 7.97
N ASP A 165 -3.48 27.19 9.13
CA ASP A 165 -2.97 28.57 9.23
C ASP A 165 -1.58 28.66 8.57
N GLY A 166 -0.68 27.69 8.86
CA GLY A 166 0.64 27.64 8.24
C GLY A 166 0.63 27.31 6.75
N LEU A 167 -0.40 26.60 6.27
CA LEU A 167 -0.66 26.40 4.85
C LEU A 167 -1.14 27.69 4.19
N GLU A 168 -2.06 28.43 4.81
CA GLU A 168 -2.59 29.67 4.26
C GLU A 168 -1.51 30.77 4.14
N ASP A 169 -0.60 30.85 5.11
CA ASP A 169 0.55 31.77 5.05
C ASP A 169 1.51 31.47 3.88
N ARG A 170 1.62 30.20 3.48
CA ARG A 170 2.57 29.74 2.45
C ARG A 170 1.94 29.65 1.06
N ASP A 171 0.73 29.12 1.00
CA ASP A 171 -0.03 28.86 -0.22
C ASP A 171 -1.55 28.92 0.10
N PRO A 172 -2.17 30.11 -0.03
CA PRO A 172 -3.59 30.29 0.21
C PRO A 172 -4.48 29.43 -0.70
N ALA A 173 -4.04 29.15 -1.92
CA ALA A 173 -4.83 28.36 -2.86
C ALA A 173 -4.89 26.90 -2.43
N LEU A 174 -3.76 26.34 -1.99
CA LEU A 174 -3.72 24.98 -1.45
C LEU A 174 -4.50 24.86 -0.14
N ALA A 175 -4.42 25.86 0.75
CA ALA A 175 -5.19 25.86 1.99
C ALA A 175 -6.70 25.81 1.72
N GLU A 176 -7.17 26.61 0.75
CA GLU A 176 -8.57 26.61 0.36
C GLU A 176 -8.99 25.28 -0.27
N GLU A 177 -8.13 24.69 -1.10
CA GLU A 177 -8.39 23.40 -1.73
C GLU A 177 -8.43 22.24 -0.72
N VAL A 178 -7.62 22.31 0.34
CA VAL A 178 -7.68 21.38 1.47
C VAL A 178 -8.97 21.57 2.25
N ARG A 179 -9.35 22.81 2.60
CA ARG A 179 -10.60 23.11 3.32
C ARG A 179 -11.85 22.64 2.58
N ALA A 180 -11.90 22.85 1.27
CA ALA A 180 -13.03 22.45 0.44
C ALA A 180 -13.28 20.93 0.49
N ARG A 181 -12.24 20.13 0.79
CA ARG A 181 -12.32 18.67 0.93
C ARG A 181 -12.50 18.20 2.39
N MET A 182 -12.56 19.12 3.35
CA MET A 182 -12.79 18.77 4.75
C MET A 182 -14.29 18.69 5.03
N LEU A 183 -14.73 17.54 5.52
CA LEU A 183 -16.07 17.38 6.07
C LEU A 183 -16.22 18.26 7.32
N THR A 184 -17.25 19.10 7.32
CA THR A 184 -17.61 19.97 8.43
C THR A 184 -18.80 19.41 9.21
N PHE A 185 -19.03 19.91 10.43
CA PHE A 185 -20.22 19.56 11.19
C PHE A 185 -21.52 20.00 10.49
N ALA A 186 -21.48 21.05 9.66
CA ALA A 186 -22.65 21.51 8.93
C ALA A 186 -23.10 20.52 7.85
N ASP A 187 -22.18 19.71 7.31
CA ASP A 187 -22.46 18.76 6.23
C ASP A 187 -23.32 17.57 6.67
N ILE A 188 -23.60 17.42 7.97
CA ILE A 188 -24.54 16.42 8.49
C ILE A 188 -25.94 16.54 7.86
N VAL A 189 -26.32 17.72 7.36
CA VAL A 189 -27.60 17.94 6.67
C VAL A 189 -27.67 17.26 5.30
N ASN A 190 -26.51 16.95 4.69
CA ASN A 190 -26.41 16.30 3.40
C ASN A 190 -26.45 14.76 3.52
N LEU A 191 -26.39 14.23 4.74
CA LEU A 191 -26.45 12.79 4.99
C LEU A 191 -27.89 12.28 4.93
N GLU A 192 -28.05 11.04 4.47
CA GLU A 192 -29.35 10.39 4.51
C GLU A 192 -29.83 10.17 5.96
N ARG A 193 -31.15 10.16 6.14
CA ARG A 193 -31.79 9.96 7.44
C ARG A 193 -31.24 8.75 8.21
N ARG A 194 -31.03 7.64 7.50
CA ARG A 194 -30.50 6.40 8.09
C ARG A 194 -29.07 6.57 8.59
N ASP A 195 -28.26 7.31 7.85
CA ASP A 195 -26.86 7.53 8.15
C ASP A 195 -26.69 8.46 9.34
N VAL A 196 -27.46 9.55 9.39
CA VAL A 196 -27.54 10.43 10.57
C VAL A 196 -27.90 9.63 11.83
N GLN A 197 -28.88 8.72 11.76
CA GLN A 197 -29.23 7.88 12.89
C GLN A 197 -28.09 6.97 13.37
N GLN A 198 -27.25 6.48 12.45
CA GLN A 198 -26.11 5.65 12.81
C GLN A 198 -25.00 6.46 13.49
N VAL A 199 -24.71 7.65 12.96
CA VAL A 199 -23.74 8.59 13.56
C VAL A 199 -24.16 8.91 15.00
N LEU A 200 -25.42 9.32 15.19
CA LEU A 200 -25.91 9.80 16.48
C LEU A 200 -26.02 8.70 17.56
N ARG A 201 -26.04 7.41 17.19
CA ARG A 201 -26.11 6.30 18.16
C ARG A 201 -24.85 6.17 19.01
N GLY A 202 -23.70 6.59 18.51
CA GLY A 202 -22.41 6.47 19.20
C GLY A 202 -22.02 7.68 20.05
N ILE A 203 -22.83 8.75 20.05
CA ILE A 203 -22.46 10.05 20.61
C ILE A 203 -23.34 10.38 21.81
N ASP A 204 -22.74 10.88 22.88
CA ASP A 204 -23.45 11.30 24.09
C ASP A 204 -24.34 12.53 23.80
N SER A 205 -25.51 12.59 24.45
CA SER A 205 -26.43 13.72 24.35
C SER A 205 -25.82 15.03 24.86
N ALA A 206 -24.93 14.97 25.84
CA ALA A 206 -24.19 16.15 26.33
C ALA A 206 -23.22 16.71 25.27
N VAL A 207 -22.55 15.82 24.53
CA VAL A 207 -21.65 16.19 23.41
C VAL A 207 -22.47 16.81 22.28
N LEU A 208 -23.61 16.20 21.92
CA LEU A 208 -24.51 16.74 20.90
C LEU A 208 -25.06 18.12 21.29
N ALA A 209 -25.48 18.30 22.55
CA ALA A 209 -25.96 19.59 23.05
C ALA A 209 -24.88 20.68 22.93
N LEU A 210 -23.64 20.34 23.24
CA LEU A 210 -22.49 21.25 23.12
C LEU A 210 -22.18 21.57 21.65
N ALA A 211 -22.16 20.57 20.76
CA ALA A 211 -21.87 20.74 19.33
C ALA A 211 -22.93 21.57 18.59
N MET A 212 -24.21 21.43 18.99
CA MET A 212 -25.35 22.16 18.45
C MET A 212 -25.36 23.64 18.85
N LYS A 213 -24.56 24.05 19.83
CA LYS A 213 -24.53 25.43 20.30
C LYS A 213 -24.04 26.37 19.20
N GLY A 214 -24.89 27.32 18.80
CA GLY A 214 -24.59 28.25 17.71
C GLY A 214 -24.51 27.60 16.33
N ALA A 215 -25.02 26.37 16.17
CA ALA A 215 -25.18 25.73 14.87
C ALA A 215 -26.41 26.30 14.12
N ALA A 216 -26.44 26.13 12.80
CA ALA A 216 -27.58 26.53 11.99
C ALA A 216 -28.85 25.74 12.34
N GLU A 217 -30.02 26.36 12.21
CA GLU A 217 -31.31 25.73 12.55
C GLU A 217 -31.57 24.43 11.74
N ALA A 218 -31.10 24.38 10.49
CA ALA A 218 -31.18 23.18 9.67
C ALA A 218 -30.44 21.98 10.30
N VAL A 219 -29.22 22.19 10.79
CA VAL A 219 -28.42 21.17 11.48
C VAL A 219 -29.12 20.69 12.74
N VAL A 220 -29.60 21.63 13.55
CA VAL A 220 -30.34 21.35 14.79
C VAL A 220 -31.58 20.51 14.52
N THR A 221 -32.32 20.86 13.47
CA THR A 221 -33.54 20.16 13.05
C THR A 221 -33.24 18.74 12.59
N VAL A 222 -32.21 18.55 11.77
CA VAL A 222 -31.79 17.22 11.28
C VAL A 222 -31.38 16.31 12.45
N ILE A 223 -30.58 16.81 13.39
CA ILE A 223 -30.17 16.02 14.56
C ILE A 223 -31.39 15.63 15.41
N ARG A 224 -32.27 16.58 15.74
CA ARG A 224 -33.47 16.34 16.55
C ARG A 224 -34.45 15.37 15.89
N ALA A 225 -34.59 15.42 14.58
CA ALA A 225 -35.48 14.54 13.81
C ALA A 225 -34.97 13.09 13.77
N ASN A 226 -33.66 12.87 14.01
CA ASN A 226 -33.00 11.57 13.89
C ASN A 226 -32.61 10.92 15.21
N VAL A 227 -32.90 11.55 16.35
CA VAL A 227 -32.83 10.90 17.66
C VAL A 227 -34.18 10.29 18.05
N SER A 228 -34.15 9.26 18.89
CA SER A 228 -35.37 8.68 19.47
C SER A 228 -36.08 9.71 20.36
N GLU A 229 -37.38 9.52 20.60
CA GLU A 229 -38.18 10.42 21.45
C GLU A 229 -37.57 10.60 22.84
N ARG A 230 -37.16 9.50 23.47
CA ARG A 230 -36.44 9.51 24.76
C ARG A 230 -35.13 10.31 24.70
N ASN A 231 -34.31 10.09 23.68
CA ASN A 231 -33.02 10.80 23.57
C ASN A 231 -33.24 12.28 23.22
N ARG A 232 -34.35 12.63 22.56
CA ARG A 232 -34.72 14.01 22.30
C ARG A 232 -35.03 14.77 23.58
N GLU A 233 -35.78 14.16 24.50
CA GLU A 233 -36.06 14.76 25.82
C GLU A 233 -34.77 15.01 26.61
N ILE A 234 -33.87 14.02 26.64
CA ILE A 234 -32.56 14.15 27.30
C ILE A 234 -31.73 15.25 26.65
N LEU A 235 -31.64 15.26 25.32
CA LEU A 235 -30.94 16.29 24.56
C LEU A 235 -31.50 17.70 24.84
N ASP A 236 -32.82 17.82 25.00
CA ASP A 236 -33.49 19.08 25.32
C ASP A 236 -33.20 19.58 26.73
N ASP A 237 -33.08 18.66 27.69
CA ASP A 237 -32.62 18.97 29.04
C ASP A 237 -31.15 19.40 29.04
N GLU A 238 -30.28 18.68 28.31
CA GLU A 238 -28.86 19.02 28.17
C GLU A 238 -28.68 20.40 27.53
N ILE A 239 -29.37 20.69 26.41
CA ILE A 239 -29.31 22.01 25.73
C ILE A 239 -29.75 23.14 26.68
N ARG A 240 -30.77 22.92 27.52
CA ARG A 240 -31.21 23.89 28.53
C ARG A 240 -30.18 24.05 29.66
N GLY A 241 -29.48 22.97 30.02
CA GLY A 241 -28.44 22.94 31.04
C GLY A 241 -27.11 23.54 30.59
N VAL A 242 -26.82 23.58 29.28
CA VAL A 242 -25.59 24.14 28.71
C VAL A 242 -25.55 25.67 28.90
N GLY A 243 -24.91 26.09 29.98
CA GLY A 243 -24.58 27.49 30.27
C GLY A 243 -23.51 28.07 29.32
N PRO A 244 -22.89 29.21 29.63
CA PRO A 244 -21.78 29.75 28.82
C PRO A 244 -20.63 28.75 28.72
N VAL A 245 -20.19 28.44 27.50
CA VAL A 245 -19.12 27.48 27.22
C VAL A 245 -18.07 28.13 26.33
N ARG A 246 -16.85 27.61 26.37
CA ARG A 246 -15.76 28.12 25.53
C ARG A 246 -15.96 27.64 24.09
N ILE A 247 -15.56 28.48 23.13
CA ILE A 247 -15.58 28.12 21.70
C ILE A 247 -14.80 26.82 21.45
N SER A 248 -13.65 26.65 22.12
CA SER A 248 -12.84 25.43 22.00
C SER A 248 -13.60 24.15 22.37
N GLN A 249 -14.51 24.21 23.35
CA GLN A 249 -15.31 23.06 23.76
C GLN A 249 -16.38 22.71 22.72
N VAL A 250 -16.95 23.73 22.07
CA VAL A 250 -17.91 23.54 20.97
C VAL A 250 -17.22 22.91 19.77
N GLU A 251 -16.04 23.40 19.41
CA GLU A 251 -15.27 22.85 18.29
C GLU A 251 -14.80 21.41 18.55
N GLU A 252 -14.38 21.10 19.78
CA GLU A 252 -14.03 19.73 20.17
C GLU A 252 -15.21 18.77 20.07
N ALA A 253 -16.40 19.18 20.53
CA ALA A 253 -17.62 18.39 20.40
C ALA A 253 -18.04 18.20 18.93
N ARG A 254 -17.90 19.24 18.09
CA ARG A 254 -18.16 19.15 16.65
C ARG A 254 -17.17 18.21 15.97
N ALA A 255 -15.88 18.29 16.31
CA ALA A 255 -14.85 17.42 15.78
C ALA A 255 -15.07 15.95 16.17
N GLU A 256 -15.65 15.68 17.34
CA GLU A 256 -16.07 14.32 17.73
C GLU A 256 -17.17 13.77 16.80
N VAL A 257 -18.19 14.58 16.48
CA VAL A 257 -19.25 14.19 15.54
C VAL A 257 -18.67 13.94 14.14
N VAL A 258 -17.82 14.84 13.65
CA VAL A 258 -17.18 14.70 12.32
C VAL A 258 -16.31 13.44 12.24
N ARG A 259 -15.57 13.11 13.30
CA ARG A 259 -14.80 11.86 13.39
C ARG A 259 -15.71 10.63 13.33
N ALA A 260 -16.82 10.63 14.07
CA ALA A 260 -17.78 9.53 14.02
C ALA A 260 -18.36 9.31 12.61
N ILE A 261 -18.66 10.39 11.86
CA ILE A 261 -19.13 10.28 10.47
C ILE A 261 -18.06 9.61 9.59
N ARG A 262 -16.81 10.04 9.70
CA ARG A 262 -15.69 9.49 8.92
C ARG A 262 -15.36 8.05 9.24
N ASP A 263 -15.44 7.67 10.51
CA ASP A 263 -15.20 6.28 10.93
C ASP A 263 -16.25 5.35 10.32
N LEU A 264 -17.51 5.79 10.24
CA LEU A 264 -18.60 5.05 9.60
C LEU A 264 -18.49 5.04 8.06
N GLU A 265 -18.03 6.14 7.45
CA GLU A 265 -17.71 6.19 6.02
C GLU A 265 -16.57 5.23 5.67
N ALA A 266 -15.49 5.21 6.46
CA ALA A 266 -14.35 4.31 6.26
C ALA A 266 -14.73 2.83 6.41
N GLN A 267 -15.76 2.53 7.21
CA GLN A 267 -16.33 1.18 7.34
C GLN A 267 -17.32 0.83 6.22
N GLY A 268 -17.65 1.78 5.32
CA GLY A 268 -18.65 1.62 4.28
C GLY A 268 -20.09 1.54 4.81
N VAL A 269 -20.33 1.99 6.04
CA VAL A 269 -21.66 1.98 6.68
C VAL A 269 -22.50 3.19 6.24
N ILE A 270 -21.84 4.30 5.93
CA ILE A 270 -22.42 5.57 5.50
C ILE A 270 -21.79 5.96 4.17
N THR A 271 -22.59 6.57 3.29
CA THR A 271 -22.08 7.16 2.04
C THR A 271 -22.19 8.67 2.13
N ILE A 272 -21.07 9.37 2.00
CA ILE A 272 -21.06 10.83 1.95
C ILE A 272 -21.09 11.23 0.48
N GLN A 273 -22.16 11.87 0.05
CA GLN A 273 -22.21 12.52 -1.25
C GLN A 273 -21.34 13.77 -1.19
N ARG A 274 -20.06 13.63 -1.54
CA ARG A 274 -19.18 14.78 -1.81
C ARG A 274 -19.52 15.25 -3.21
N GLY A 275 -19.89 16.52 -3.36
CA GLY A 275 -20.55 17.07 -4.55
C GLY A 275 -19.80 17.05 -5.88
N ASP A 276 -18.83 16.15 -6.09
CA ASP A 276 -18.02 16.07 -7.31
C ASP A 276 -17.91 14.68 -7.96
N GLU A 277 -18.56 13.61 -7.45
CA GLU A 277 -18.54 12.30 -8.15
C GLU A 277 -19.94 11.68 -8.30
N ASP A 278 -20.34 11.57 -9.57
CA ASP A 278 -21.38 10.74 -10.17
C ASP A 278 -22.87 11.06 -9.90
N GLU A 279 -23.37 12.03 -10.66
CA GLU A 279 -24.76 12.02 -11.15
C GLU A 279 -24.98 10.74 -11.99
N TYR A 280 -25.57 9.70 -11.39
CA TYR A 280 -26.21 8.64 -12.19
C TYR A 280 -27.52 9.18 -12.75
N VAL A 281 -27.61 9.25 -14.08
CA VAL A 281 -28.85 9.49 -14.82
C VAL A 281 -29.36 8.13 -15.33
N ASP A 282 -30.63 7.81 -15.03
CA ASP A 282 -31.37 6.69 -15.62
C ASP A 282 -31.65 6.89 -17.13
#